data_AF-A0A5B1LE47-F1
#
_entry.id   AF-A0A5B1LE47-F1
#
_cell.length_a   1.000
_cell.length_b   1.000
_cell.length_c   1.000
_cell.angle_alpha   90.00
_cell.angle_beta   90.00
_cell.angle_gamma   90.00
#
_symmetry.space_group_name_H-M   'P 1'
#
loop_
_entity.id
_entity.type
_entity.pdbx_description
1 polymer ?
#
loop_
_entity_poly.entity_id
_entity_poly.type
_entity_poly.pdbx_seq_one_letter_code
_entity_poly.pdbx_strand_id
1 'polypeptide(L)'
;MALAAYQRAEAVLKGADESCHLSWTLIAAVGQVVTQHGAQNGGTFDDDGVLHPKLKGDPITGDDGKKLPDSDAGQVDGDELYDLPVGPMQLAPPTWAIVGVDSDGDGSRNPYDIDDASLAVAVLLCSGEDDLSKRPGRVAGVTRVNDDPSFIESVLAADRAYTVQLNDALNASPTVIPTDPFTDIPTDLTDMPSDTDTPSDTPSNAPGTDGTGTPTWTPSPSDTDSSTPTETPSDTPSSTPSGTPSGTPSDTPSDSPSFSPSDTPSRSDTPSASATDPSTT
;
A
#
# COMPACT_ATOMS: atom_id res chain seq x y z
N MET A 1 7.45 6.47 12.14
CA MET A 1 7.45 6.16 10.70
C MET A 1 6.03 5.96 10.20
N ALA A 2 5.33 4.88 10.57
CA ALA A 2 3.96 4.61 10.10
C ALA A 2 2.96 5.78 10.16
N LEU A 3 2.91 6.54 11.26
CA LEU A 3 2.01 7.71 11.36
C LEU A 3 2.24 8.75 10.25
N ALA A 4 3.51 9.05 9.94
CA ALA A 4 3.84 10.04 8.92
C ALA A 4 3.45 9.55 7.52
N ALA A 5 3.68 8.26 7.23
CA ALA A 5 3.24 7.62 5.98
C ALA A 5 1.72 7.70 5.80
N TYR A 6 0.93 7.42 6.83
CA TYR A 6 -0.54 7.50 6.77
C TYR A 6 -1.02 8.94 6.52
N GLN A 7 -0.40 9.92 7.18
CA GLN A 7 -0.73 11.33 6.99
C GLN A 7 -0.33 11.83 5.59
N ARG A 8 0.80 11.38 5.06
CA ARG A 8 1.22 11.66 3.69
C ARG A 8 0.23 11.10 2.69
N ALA A 9 -0.17 9.83 2.86
CA ALA A 9 -1.14 9.19 1.98
C ALA A 9 -2.48 9.94 1.96
N GLU A 10 -3.01 10.37 3.12
CA GLU A 10 -4.18 11.25 3.17
C GLU A 10 -3.94 12.55 2.39
N ALA A 11 -2.81 13.23 2.62
CA ALA A 11 -2.52 14.51 1.97
C ALA A 11 -2.45 14.39 0.44
N VAL A 12 -1.85 13.30 -0.06
CA VAL A 12 -1.79 13.00 -1.49
C VAL A 12 -3.19 12.76 -2.05
N LEU A 13 -3.99 11.90 -1.40
CA LEU A 13 -5.34 11.59 -1.88
C LEU A 13 -6.27 12.79 -1.79
N LYS A 14 -6.14 13.65 -0.78
CA LYS A 14 -6.89 14.90 -0.70
C LYS A 14 -6.61 15.83 -1.89
N GLY A 15 -5.38 15.84 -2.40
CA GLY A 15 -5.02 16.61 -3.58
C GLY A 15 -5.50 15.98 -4.89
N ALA A 16 -5.56 14.65 -4.97
CA ALA A 16 -5.96 13.90 -6.16
C ALA A 16 -7.47 13.73 -6.29
N ASP A 17 -8.17 13.50 -5.17
CA ASP A 17 -9.60 13.30 -5.05
C ASP A 17 -10.11 13.87 -3.70
N GLU A 18 -10.49 15.15 -3.72
CA GLU A 18 -11.06 15.83 -2.56
C GLU A 18 -12.43 15.24 -2.15
N SER A 19 -13.14 14.58 -3.07
CA SER A 19 -14.49 14.04 -2.82
C SER A 19 -14.47 12.76 -1.99
N CYS A 20 -13.35 12.03 -1.98
CA CYS A 20 -13.17 10.83 -1.18
C CYS A 20 -13.22 11.10 0.33
N HIS A 21 -12.72 12.25 0.81
CA HIS A 21 -12.64 12.60 2.25
C HIS A 21 -11.98 11.52 3.13
N LEU A 22 -10.92 10.88 2.63
CA LEU A 22 -10.14 9.90 3.37
C LEU A 22 -9.50 10.54 4.62
N SER A 23 -9.53 9.83 5.75
CA SER A 23 -8.78 10.16 6.97
C SER A 23 -7.61 9.21 7.14
N TRP A 24 -6.44 9.72 7.56
CA TRP A 24 -5.27 8.91 7.89
C TRP A 24 -5.57 7.85 8.96
N THR A 25 -6.55 8.09 9.83
CA THR A 25 -6.97 7.12 10.86
C THR A 25 -7.55 5.84 10.26
N LEU A 26 -8.19 5.91 9.09
CA LEU A 26 -8.72 4.74 8.40
C LEU A 26 -7.59 3.92 7.77
N ILE A 27 -6.58 4.58 7.20
CA ILE A 27 -5.38 3.91 6.69
C ILE A 27 -4.63 3.24 7.86
N ALA A 28 -4.48 3.95 8.98
CA ALA A 28 -3.87 3.41 10.20
C ALA A 28 -4.65 2.19 10.72
N ALA A 29 -5.98 2.22 10.67
CA ALA A 29 -6.82 1.11 11.08
C ALA A 29 -6.63 -0.14 10.21
N VAL A 30 -6.46 0.00 8.90
CA VAL A 30 -6.08 -1.12 8.02
C VAL A 30 -4.73 -1.69 8.47
N GLY A 31 -3.70 -0.85 8.59
CA GLY A 31 -2.36 -1.28 9.02
C GLY A 31 -2.35 -1.95 10.41
N GLN A 32 -3.17 -1.48 11.34
CA GLN A 32 -3.33 -2.08 12.67
C GLN A 32 -3.89 -3.50 12.58
N VAL A 33 -4.96 -3.68 11.80
CA VAL A 33 -5.63 -4.98 11.67
C VAL A 33 -4.77 -5.98 10.92
N VAL A 34 -4.09 -5.55 9.86
CA VAL A 34 -3.31 -6.49 9.04
C VAL A 34 -1.99 -6.90 9.68
N THR A 35 -1.27 -5.98 10.33
CA THR A 35 0.13 -6.22 10.73
C THR A 35 0.54 -5.52 12.03
N GLN A 36 -0.40 -4.92 12.78
CA GLN A 36 -0.08 -4.05 13.91
C GLN A 36 0.89 -2.93 13.50
N HIS A 37 0.57 -2.24 12.40
CA HIS A 37 1.42 -1.23 11.77
C HIS A 37 2.82 -1.72 11.39
N GLY A 38 2.94 -2.99 10.96
CA GLY A 38 4.21 -3.63 10.62
C GLY A 38 4.93 -4.31 11.78
N ALA A 39 4.45 -4.20 13.03
CA ALA A 39 5.12 -4.79 14.19
C ALA A 39 4.94 -6.31 14.32
N GLN A 40 4.06 -6.92 13.54
CA GLN A 40 3.83 -8.37 13.54
C GLN A 40 5.15 -9.14 13.32
N ASN A 41 5.32 -10.24 14.05
CA ASN A 41 6.51 -11.09 13.99
C ASN A 41 7.84 -10.37 14.30
N GLY A 42 7.77 -9.29 15.10
CA GLY A 42 8.94 -8.49 15.48
C GLY A 42 9.40 -7.53 14.38
N GLY A 43 8.51 -7.20 13.43
CA GLY A 43 8.81 -6.29 12.34
C GLY A 43 9.15 -4.88 12.83
N THR A 44 10.14 -4.29 12.16
CA THR A 44 10.64 -2.93 12.40
C THR A 44 10.95 -2.28 11.07
N PHE A 45 10.80 -0.96 10.99
CA PHE A 45 11.19 -0.20 9.80
C PHE A 45 12.64 0.27 9.96
N ASP A 46 13.41 0.26 8.88
CA ASP A 46 14.70 0.95 8.81
C ASP A 46 14.51 2.45 8.57
N ASP A 47 15.61 3.19 8.47
CA ASP A 47 15.58 4.66 8.32
C ASP A 47 14.92 5.11 7.00
N ASP A 48 14.87 4.22 6.01
CA ASP A 48 14.23 4.45 4.70
C ASP A 48 12.75 4.04 4.71
N GLY A 49 12.20 3.55 5.82
CA GLY A 49 10.78 3.16 5.90
C GLY A 49 10.49 1.73 5.45
N VAL A 50 11.51 0.93 5.14
CA VAL A 50 11.37 -0.44 4.66
C VAL A 50 11.23 -1.42 5.83
N LEU A 51 10.24 -2.29 5.74
CA LEU A 51 9.93 -3.28 6.78
C LEU A 51 10.92 -4.45 6.80
N HIS A 52 11.50 -4.71 7.97
CA HIS A 52 12.38 -5.85 8.26
C HIS A 52 11.96 -6.65 9.50
N PRO A 53 12.01 -7.99 9.46
CA PRO A 53 12.18 -8.80 8.24
C PRO A 53 11.01 -8.62 7.27
N LYS A 54 11.21 -8.97 6.00
CA LYS A 54 10.13 -8.97 5.01
C LYS A 54 8.95 -9.82 5.52
N LEU A 55 7.79 -9.19 5.61
CA LEU A 55 6.57 -9.84 6.07
C LEU A 55 5.75 -10.33 4.86
N LYS A 56 5.41 -11.62 4.86
CA LYS A 56 4.52 -12.25 3.88
C LYS A 56 3.41 -12.96 4.64
N GLY A 57 2.18 -12.86 4.14
CA GLY A 57 1.05 -13.61 4.65
C GLY A 57 0.96 -15.01 4.05
N ASP A 58 -0.15 -15.68 4.34
CA ASP A 58 -0.46 -16.98 3.76
C ASP A 58 -1.01 -16.84 2.33
N PRO A 59 -0.90 -17.88 1.49
CA PRO A 59 -1.50 -17.88 0.16
C PRO A 59 -2.99 -17.55 0.20
N ILE A 60 -3.41 -16.60 -0.64
CA ILE A 60 -4.79 -16.16 -0.70
C ILE A 60 -5.64 -17.33 -1.19
N THR A 61 -6.71 -17.66 -0.45
CA THR A 61 -7.64 -18.73 -0.81
C THR A 61 -8.97 -18.08 -1.19
N GLY A 62 -9.40 -18.28 -2.44
CA GLY A 62 -10.68 -17.79 -2.92
C GLY A 62 -11.86 -18.57 -2.35
N ASP A 63 -13.07 -18.08 -2.58
CA ASP A 63 -14.32 -18.69 -2.09
C ASP A 63 -14.53 -20.13 -2.56
N ASP A 64 -13.92 -20.50 -3.69
CA ASP A 64 -13.95 -21.87 -4.24
C ASP A 64 -12.94 -22.82 -3.56
N GLY A 65 -12.25 -22.35 -2.51
CA GLY A 65 -11.25 -23.07 -1.75
C GLY A 65 -9.92 -23.23 -2.47
N LYS A 66 -9.74 -22.61 -3.65
CA LYS A 66 -8.47 -22.66 -4.38
C LYS A 66 -7.58 -21.51 -3.96
N LYS A 67 -6.28 -21.80 -3.92
CA LYS A 67 -5.26 -20.77 -3.76
C LYS A 67 -5.14 -19.96 -5.04
N LEU A 68 -4.93 -18.65 -4.89
CA LEU A 68 -4.65 -17.74 -5.99
C LEU A 68 -3.29 -18.11 -6.60
N PRO A 69 -3.22 -18.53 -7.86
CA PRO A 69 -1.95 -18.85 -8.52
C PRO A 69 -1.10 -17.58 -8.67
N ASP A 70 0.22 -17.76 -8.71
CA ASP A 70 1.17 -16.67 -8.96
C ASP A 70 0.80 -15.86 -10.22
N SER A 71 0.87 -14.54 -10.07
CA SER A 71 0.52 -13.56 -11.10
C SER A 71 1.70 -12.80 -11.68
N ASP A 72 2.88 -12.90 -11.08
CA ASP A 72 4.02 -12.04 -11.39
C ASP A 72 5.37 -12.74 -11.49
N ALA A 73 5.40 -14.08 -11.52
CA ALA A 73 6.62 -14.88 -11.55
C ALA A 73 7.50 -14.64 -10.32
N GLY A 74 6.88 -14.44 -9.15
CA GLY A 74 7.54 -14.20 -7.86
C GLY A 74 8.27 -12.86 -7.76
N GLN A 75 7.90 -11.86 -8.55
CA GLN A 75 8.60 -10.56 -8.55
C GLN A 75 8.36 -9.77 -7.26
N VAL A 76 7.14 -9.77 -6.73
CA VAL A 76 6.75 -9.00 -5.55
C VAL A 76 6.97 -9.79 -4.26
N ASP A 77 6.51 -11.03 -4.23
CA ASP A 77 6.49 -11.86 -3.03
C ASP A 77 7.54 -12.97 -3.03
N GLY A 78 8.21 -13.25 -4.16
CA GLY A 78 9.22 -14.30 -4.26
C GLY A 78 8.67 -15.73 -4.25
N ASP A 79 7.36 -15.94 -4.40
CA ASP A 79 6.73 -17.25 -4.56
C ASP A 79 6.32 -17.45 -6.04
N GLU A 80 6.77 -18.55 -6.65
CA GLU A 80 6.49 -18.84 -8.08
C GLU A 80 5.26 -19.76 -8.25
N LEU A 81 4.52 -20.05 -7.18
CA LEU A 81 3.36 -20.95 -7.19
C LEU A 81 2.06 -20.23 -6.87
N TYR A 82 2.07 -19.35 -5.87
CA TYR A 82 0.88 -18.66 -5.37
C TYR A 82 1.18 -17.21 -5.04
N ASP A 83 0.18 -16.34 -5.20
CA ASP A 83 0.25 -14.97 -4.73
C ASP A 83 0.06 -14.91 -3.20
N LEU A 84 1.01 -14.27 -2.52
CA LEU A 84 1.01 -14.01 -1.08
C LEU A 84 0.92 -12.49 -0.84
N PRO A 85 0.10 -12.02 0.10
CA PRO A 85 0.11 -10.62 0.49
C PRO A 85 1.43 -10.26 1.19
N VAL A 86 1.96 -9.07 0.92
CA VAL A 86 3.29 -8.67 1.42
C VAL A 86 3.28 -7.32 2.15
N GLY A 87 4.33 -7.11 2.94
CA GLY A 87 4.66 -5.82 3.53
C GLY A 87 3.73 -5.39 4.68
N PRO A 88 3.85 -4.13 5.14
CA PRO A 88 3.10 -3.64 6.29
C PRO A 88 1.59 -3.52 6.02
N MET A 89 1.17 -3.49 4.76
CA MET A 89 -0.25 -3.38 4.36
C MET A 89 -0.83 -4.66 3.76
N GLN A 90 -0.06 -5.75 3.68
CA GLN A 90 -0.53 -7.05 3.20
C GLN A 90 -1.23 -6.96 1.82
N LEU A 91 -0.60 -6.28 0.87
CA LEU A 91 -1.10 -6.19 -0.51
C LEU A 91 -0.61 -7.37 -1.34
N ALA A 92 -1.52 -8.00 -2.08
CA ALA A 92 -1.20 -9.08 -3.02
C ALA A 92 -0.53 -8.54 -4.30
N PRO A 93 0.30 -9.34 -5.01
CA PRO A 93 0.95 -8.93 -6.24
C PRO A 93 0.01 -8.35 -7.33
N PRO A 94 -1.19 -8.92 -7.61
CA PRO A 94 -2.11 -8.35 -8.60
C PRO A 94 -2.62 -6.95 -8.18
N THR A 95 -2.90 -6.78 -6.89
CA THR A 95 -3.34 -5.50 -6.34
C THR A 95 -2.22 -4.48 -6.41
N TRP A 96 -1.02 -4.87 -5.99
CA TRP A 96 0.18 -4.04 -6.04
C TRP A 96 0.50 -3.57 -7.47
N ALA A 97 0.33 -4.42 -8.47
CA ALA A 97 0.53 -4.07 -9.87
C ALA A 97 -0.37 -2.91 -10.35
N ILE A 98 -1.52 -2.72 -9.71
CA ILE A 98 -2.51 -1.69 -10.08
C ILE A 98 -2.32 -0.41 -9.25
N VAL A 99 -2.10 -0.54 -7.94
CA VAL A 99 -2.09 0.62 -7.02
C VAL A 99 -0.72 1.02 -6.49
N GLY A 100 0.32 0.23 -6.78
CA GLY A 100 1.68 0.50 -6.33
C GLY A 100 2.23 1.79 -6.91
N VAL A 101 2.64 2.70 -6.02
CA VAL A 101 3.17 4.02 -6.31
C VAL A 101 4.33 4.33 -5.38
N ASP A 102 5.30 5.08 -5.90
CA ASP A 102 6.45 5.63 -5.17
C ASP A 102 5.97 6.91 -4.47
N SER A 103 5.76 6.82 -3.16
CA SER A 103 5.08 7.81 -2.31
C SER A 103 6.04 8.78 -1.65
N ASP A 104 7.24 8.31 -1.29
CA ASP A 104 8.29 9.11 -0.66
C ASP A 104 9.29 9.70 -1.66
N GLY A 105 9.26 9.22 -2.92
CA GLY A 105 10.02 9.77 -4.04
C GLY A 105 11.44 9.22 -4.15
N ASP A 106 11.70 8.03 -3.61
CA ASP A 106 13.02 7.40 -3.62
C ASP A 106 13.40 6.76 -4.99
N GLY A 107 12.44 6.70 -5.91
CA GLY A 107 12.59 6.14 -7.27
C GLY A 107 12.27 4.65 -7.38
N SER A 108 11.79 4.03 -6.30
CA SER A 108 11.40 2.63 -6.22
C SER A 108 9.93 2.52 -5.83
N ARG A 109 9.25 1.51 -6.39
CA ARG A 109 7.93 1.09 -5.89
C ARG A 109 8.15 -0.15 -5.04
N ASN A 110 8.09 -0.01 -3.73
CA ASN A 110 8.41 -1.06 -2.79
C ASN A 110 7.20 -1.40 -1.89
N PRO A 111 6.58 -2.58 -2.04
CA PRO A 111 5.44 -2.96 -1.20
C PRO A 111 5.82 -3.21 0.27
N TYR A 112 7.12 -3.30 0.58
CA TYR A 112 7.63 -3.39 1.95
C TYR A 112 7.94 -2.02 2.56
N ASP A 113 7.94 -0.96 1.76
CA ASP A 113 8.06 0.42 2.24
C ASP A 113 6.72 0.91 2.78
N ILE A 114 6.74 1.57 3.94
CA ILE A 114 5.52 2.00 4.63
C ILE A 114 4.84 3.18 3.94
N ASP A 115 5.57 4.12 3.34
CA ASP A 115 5.02 5.29 2.65
C ASP A 115 4.31 4.84 1.37
N ASP A 116 4.93 3.94 0.60
CA ASP A 116 4.40 3.33 -0.62
C ASP A 116 3.17 2.46 -0.35
N ALA A 117 3.30 1.53 0.59
CA ALA A 117 2.21 0.61 0.94
C ALA A 117 1.00 1.37 1.48
N SER A 118 1.21 2.44 2.25
CA SER A 118 0.14 3.29 2.77
C SER A 118 -0.60 4.02 1.66
N LEU A 119 0.12 4.58 0.69
CA LEU A 119 -0.49 5.28 -0.43
C LEU A 119 -1.24 4.31 -1.35
N ALA A 120 -0.71 3.11 -1.58
CA ALA A 120 -1.39 2.06 -2.32
C ALA A 120 -2.74 1.67 -1.68
N VAL A 121 -2.79 1.50 -0.35
CA VAL A 121 -4.06 1.28 0.37
C VAL A 121 -5.00 2.48 0.25
N ALA A 122 -4.48 3.71 0.36
CA ALA A 122 -5.28 4.92 0.21
C ALA A 122 -5.95 5.01 -1.18
N VAL A 123 -5.22 4.63 -2.24
CA VAL A 123 -5.75 4.54 -3.60
C VAL A 123 -6.88 3.52 -3.69
N LEU A 124 -6.74 2.34 -3.07
CA LEU A 124 -7.84 1.34 -3.03
C LEU A 124 -9.07 1.87 -2.31
N LEU A 125 -8.89 2.47 -1.13
CA LEU A 125 -9.97 3.02 -0.32
C LEU A 125 -10.77 4.10 -1.09
N CYS A 126 -10.07 4.95 -1.86
CA CYS A 126 -10.66 6.02 -2.68
C CYS A 126 -11.00 5.61 -4.13
N SER A 127 -10.88 4.34 -4.51
CA SER A 127 -11.12 3.91 -5.91
C SER A 127 -12.60 3.89 -6.34
N GLY A 128 -13.53 4.35 -5.48
CA GLY A 128 -14.95 4.48 -5.76
C GLY A 128 -15.48 5.90 -5.54
N GLU A 129 -16.78 6.10 -5.74
CA GLU A 129 -17.43 7.42 -5.64
C GLU A 129 -17.92 7.77 -4.21
N ASP A 130 -17.46 7.02 -3.21
CA ASP A 130 -17.94 7.11 -1.84
C ASP A 130 -17.27 8.25 -1.06
N ASP A 131 -18.04 8.86 -0.16
CA ASP A 131 -17.53 9.81 0.82
C ASP A 131 -17.14 9.08 2.11
N LEU A 132 -15.84 8.91 2.35
CA LEU A 132 -15.27 8.18 3.48
C LEU A 132 -15.35 8.97 4.80
N SER A 133 -15.82 10.22 4.80
CA SER A 133 -16.23 10.87 6.06
C SER A 133 -17.48 10.20 6.66
N LYS A 134 -18.25 9.49 5.83
CA LYS A 134 -19.49 8.81 6.22
C LYS A 134 -19.26 7.33 6.47
N ARG A 135 -19.99 6.76 7.44
CA ARG A 135 -19.91 5.31 7.76
C ARG A 135 -20.15 4.43 6.52
N PRO A 136 -21.18 4.65 5.67
CA PRO A 136 -21.39 3.82 4.48
C PRO A 136 -20.21 3.88 3.51
N GLY A 137 -19.62 5.07 3.31
CA GLY A 137 -18.46 5.21 2.44
C GLY A 137 -17.22 4.51 2.97
N ARG A 138 -16.98 4.56 4.29
CA ARG A 138 -15.90 3.75 4.91
C ARG A 138 -16.12 2.25 4.77
N VAL A 139 -17.36 1.77 4.90
CA VAL A 139 -17.68 0.35 4.67
C VAL A 139 -17.33 -0.02 3.23
N ALA A 140 -17.84 0.74 2.26
CA ALA A 140 -17.59 0.48 0.84
C ALA A 140 -16.08 0.55 0.50
N GLY A 141 -15.37 1.55 1.03
CA GLY A 141 -13.91 1.66 0.88
C GLY A 141 -13.16 0.45 1.41
N VAL A 142 -13.46 0.03 2.64
CA VAL A 142 -12.78 -1.12 3.26
C VAL A 142 -13.14 -2.43 2.55
N THR A 143 -14.36 -2.59 2.05
CA THR A 143 -14.76 -3.75 1.23
C THR A 143 -13.90 -3.90 -0.03
N ARG A 144 -13.38 -2.81 -0.61
CA ARG A 144 -12.45 -2.88 -1.77
C ARG A 144 -11.06 -3.38 -1.40
N VAL A 145 -10.69 -3.29 -0.12
CA VAL A 145 -9.44 -3.84 0.40
C VAL A 145 -9.62 -5.32 0.70
N ASN A 146 -10.70 -5.67 1.41
CA ASN A 146 -11.08 -7.04 1.73
C ASN A 146 -12.59 -7.05 2.08
N ASP A 147 -13.34 -7.94 1.44
CA ASP A 147 -14.80 -8.04 1.57
C ASP A 147 -15.26 -8.94 2.71
N ASP A 148 -14.33 -9.51 3.49
CA ASP A 148 -14.65 -10.26 4.71
C ASP A 148 -15.34 -9.36 5.75
N PRO A 149 -16.56 -9.71 6.20
CA PRO A 149 -17.31 -8.89 7.16
C PRO A 149 -16.57 -8.64 8.47
N SER A 150 -15.80 -9.62 8.96
CA SER A 150 -15.07 -9.49 10.24
C SER A 150 -13.87 -8.56 10.12
N PHE A 151 -13.21 -8.55 8.96
CA PHE A 151 -12.18 -7.58 8.61
C PHE A 151 -12.75 -6.16 8.57
N ILE A 152 -13.86 -5.97 7.84
CA ILE A 152 -14.55 -4.69 7.72
C ILE A 152 -14.93 -4.15 9.10
N GLU A 153 -15.53 -4.98 9.97
CA GLU A 153 -15.87 -4.59 11.33
C GLU A 153 -14.64 -4.21 12.17
N SER A 154 -13.56 -4.98 12.09
CA SER A 154 -12.33 -4.76 12.85
C SER A 154 -11.64 -3.45 12.47
N VAL A 155 -11.51 -3.17 11.17
CA VAL A 155 -10.92 -1.91 10.67
C VAL A 155 -11.75 -0.72 11.14
N LEU A 156 -13.07 -0.82 11.05
CA LEU A 156 -13.94 0.31 11.38
C LEU A 156 -14.04 0.55 12.89
N ALA A 157 -13.88 -0.50 13.70
CA ALA A 157 -13.71 -0.38 15.14
C ALA A 157 -12.38 0.29 15.51
N ALA A 158 -11.28 -0.10 14.85
CA ALA A 158 -9.96 0.51 15.06
C ALA A 158 -9.93 1.99 14.63
N ASP A 159 -10.50 2.33 13.47
CA ASP A 159 -10.60 3.72 12.98
C ASP A 159 -11.38 4.61 13.98
N ARG A 160 -12.50 4.09 14.51
CA ARG A 160 -13.24 4.78 15.59
C ARG A 160 -12.38 4.98 16.83
N ALA A 161 -11.62 3.97 17.24
CA ALA A 161 -10.78 4.06 18.43
C ALA A 161 -9.68 5.13 18.27
N TYR A 162 -9.00 5.17 17.12
CA TYR A 162 -8.01 6.22 16.82
C TYR A 162 -8.64 7.61 16.78
N THR A 163 -9.81 7.74 16.17
CA THR A 163 -10.53 9.02 16.12
C THR A 163 -10.89 9.52 17.52
N VAL A 164 -11.35 8.64 18.42
CA VAL A 164 -11.64 9.00 19.81
C VAL A 164 -10.37 9.40 20.54
N GLN A 165 -9.30 8.61 20.44
CA GLN A 165 -8.03 8.90 21.10
C GLN A 165 -7.43 10.24 20.64
N LEU A 166 -7.52 10.54 19.34
CA LEU A 166 -7.09 11.82 18.79
C LEU A 166 -7.92 12.98 19.35
N ASN A 167 -9.25 12.84 19.38
CA ASN A 167 -10.12 13.87 19.94
C ASN A 167 -9.87 14.09 21.43
N ASP A 168 -9.65 13.03 22.21
CA ASP A 168 -9.32 13.14 23.62
C ASP A 168 -7.97 13.85 23.82
N ALA A 169 -6.97 13.53 23.01
CA ALA A 169 -5.67 14.20 23.04
C ALA A 169 -5.75 15.68 22.67
N LEU A 170 -6.60 16.04 21.68
CA LEU A 170 -6.82 17.43 21.27
C LEU A 170 -7.64 18.23 22.29
N ASN A 171 -8.53 17.58 23.03
CA ASN A 171 -9.36 18.21 24.06
C ASN A 171 -8.74 18.17 25.46
N ALA A 172 -7.64 17.43 25.66
CA ALA A 172 -6.86 17.50 26.86
C ALA A 172 -6.32 18.93 27.02
N SER A 173 -6.66 19.58 28.13
CA SER A 173 -6.08 20.89 28.45
C SER A 173 -4.56 20.75 28.49
N PRO A 174 -3.78 21.67 27.89
CA PRO A 174 -2.33 21.60 27.98
C PRO A 174 -1.98 21.57 29.47
N THR A 175 -1.25 20.53 29.88
CA THR A 175 -0.65 20.51 31.21
C THR A 175 0.15 21.80 31.31
N VAL A 176 -0.24 22.68 32.23
CA VAL A 176 0.56 23.87 32.55
C VAL A 176 1.92 23.32 32.96
N ILE A 177 2.91 23.40 32.07
CA ILE A 177 4.31 23.31 32.47
C ILE A 177 4.43 24.42 33.52
N PRO A 178 4.76 24.11 34.79
CA PRO A 178 5.05 25.16 35.73
C PRO A 178 6.12 26.01 35.08
N THR A 179 5.79 27.26 34.73
CA THR A 179 6.78 28.29 34.47
C THR A 179 7.50 28.52 35.79
N ASP A 180 8.43 27.63 36.11
CA ASP A 180 9.49 27.96 37.02
C ASP A 180 10.27 29.09 36.33
N PRO A 181 10.32 30.30 36.89
CA PRO A 181 11.08 31.36 36.26
C PRO A 181 12.53 30.91 36.23
N PHE A 182 13.09 30.75 35.02
CA PHE A 182 14.53 30.68 34.78
C PHE A 182 15.21 31.86 35.49
N THR A 183 15.57 31.64 36.75
CA THR A 183 16.26 32.60 37.61
C THR A 183 17.43 31.83 38.20
N ASP A 184 18.37 31.49 37.33
CA ASP A 184 19.79 31.37 37.61
C ASP A 184 20.47 30.77 36.36
N ILE A 185 20.81 31.64 35.40
CA ILE A 185 21.88 31.34 34.44
C ILE A 185 23.13 32.05 35.00
N PRO A 186 24.09 31.33 35.59
CA PRO A 186 25.40 31.89 35.90
C PRO A 186 26.12 32.25 34.60
N THR A 187 26.46 33.53 34.41
CA THR A 187 27.21 34.07 33.27
C THR A 187 28.71 33.73 33.26
N ASP A 188 29.14 32.65 33.91
CA ASP A 188 30.57 32.35 34.07
C ASP A 188 30.97 31.03 33.38
N LEU A 189 31.60 31.16 32.21
CA LEU A 189 32.03 30.05 31.33
C LEU A 189 33.41 29.49 31.71
N THR A 190 33.71 29.27 33.00
CA THR A 190 35.03 28.75 33.41
C THR A 190 35.06 27.61 34.41
N ASP A 191 33.95 26.97 34.77
CA ASP A 191 34.02 25.76 35.61
C ASP A 191 33.05 24.68 35.14
N MET A 192 33.60 23.67 34.47
CA MET A 192 32.89 22.46 34.04
C MET A 192 33.40 21.29 34.89
N PRO A 193 32.66 20.84 35.92
CA PRO A 193 32.81 19.48 36.41
C PRO A 193 32.08 18.52 35.45
N SER A 194 32.77 17.43 35.11
CA SER A 194 32.26 16.35 34.27
C SER A 194 31.42 15.41 35.13
N ASP A 195 30.11 15.59 35.15
CA ASP A 195 29.19 14.65 35.80
C ASP A 195 28.30 13.95 34.76
N THR A 196 28.64 12.68 34.53
CA THR A 196 27.79 11.62 34.01
C THR A 196 26.61 11.40 34.96
N ASP A 197 25.40 11.78 34.55
CA ASP A 197 24.15 11.14 34.96
C ASP A 197 23.03 11.54 33.99
N THR A 198 22.61 10.58 33.15
CA THR A 198 21.45 10.72 32.27
C THR A 198 20.24 10.11 32.96
N PRO A 199 19.22 10.89 33.36
CA PRO A 199 17.93 10.32 33.74
C PRO A 199 17.17 9.93 32.47
N SER A 200 16.92 8.63 32.33
CA SER A 200 16.08 8.04 31.28
C SER A 200 14.63 8.00 31.75
N ASP A 201 13.86 9.05 31.50
CA ASP A 201 12.40 9.06 31.70
C ASP A 201 11.67 9.02 30.36
N THR A 202 11.58 7.81 29.80
CA THR A 202 10.61 7.48 28.74
C THR A 202 9.32 7.03 29.41
N PRO A 203 8.16 7.70 29.20
CA PRO A 203 6.89 7.21 29.73
C PRO A 203 6.46 5.97 28.95
N SER A 204 6.72 4.78 29.51
CA SER A 204 6.16 3.51 29.06
C SER A 204 4.75 3.37 29.63
N ASN A 205 3.73 3.65 28.82
CA ASN A 205 2.36 3.21 29.07
C ASN A 205 1.91 2.36 27.87
N ALA A 206 2.49 1.16 27.79
CA ALA A 206 1.89 0.05 27.08
C ALA A 206 0.85 -0.62 27.99
N PRO A 207 -0.42 -0.77 27.60
CA PRO A 207 -1.32 -1.70 28.25
C PRO A 207 -0.88 -3.11 27.90
N GLY A 208 -0.16 -3.76 28.82
CA GLY A 208 0.00 -5.21 28.80
C GLY A 208 -1.21 -5.87 29.50
N THR A 209 -1.80 -6.88 28.87
CA THR A 209 -1.65 -8.29 29.27
C THR A 209 -2.46 -9.22 28.37
N ASP A 210 -1.78 -10.30 27.99
CA ASP A 210 -2.25 -11.66 27.71
C ASP A 210 -3.36 -11.91 26.68
N GLY A 211 -2.91 -12.49 25.56
CA GLY A 211 -3.72 -13.16 24.56
C GLY A 211 -2.83 -13.70 23.45
N THR A 212 -2.02 -14.73 23.73
CA THR A 212 -1.40 -15.55 22.67
C THR A 212 -2.52 -16.22 21.88
N GLY A 213 -2.83 -15.67 20.71
CA GLY A 213 -3.80 -16.20 19.76
C GLY A 213 -3.48 -15.65 18.37
N THR A 214 -2.65 -16.37 17.64
CA THR A 214 -2.41 -16.19 16.21
C THR A 214 -3.77 -16.27 15.47
N PRO A 215 -4.20 -15.26 14.68
CA PRO A 215 -5.28 -15.49 13.73
C PRO A 215 -4.68 -16.24 12.53
N THR A 216 -4.64 -17.57 12.63
CA THR A 216 -4.51 -18.44 11.47
C THR A 216 -5.79 -18.35 10.66
N TRP A 217 -5.70 -17.81 9.44
CA TRP A 217 -6.79 -17.87 8.47
C TRP A 217 -6.92 -19.31 7.98
N THR A 218 -7.92 -20.02 8.51
CA THR A 218 -8.33 -21.32 8.01
C THR A 218 -9.83 -21.45 8.20
N PRO A 219 -10.65 -21.48 7.14
CA PRO A 219 -12.05 -21.86 7.30
C PRO A 219 -12.10 -23.37 7.57
N SER A 220 -12.75 -23.77 8.67
CA SER A 220 -12.98 -25.17 9.00
C SER A 220 -14.42 -25.35 9.53
N PRO A 221 -15.11 -26.45 9.20
CA PRO A 221 -16.57 -26.53 9.16
C PRO A 221 -17.16 -26.85 10.54
N SER A 222 -18.41 -26.47 10.76
CA SER A 222 -19.20 -27.00 11.88
C SER A 222 -20.56 -27.49 11.38
N ASP A 223 -20.76 -28.80 11.52
CA ASP A 223 -22.03 -29.49 11.43
C ASP A 223 -22.73 -29.55 12.80
N THR A 224 -24.07 -29.47 12.76
CA THR A 224 -25.11 -29.89 13.74
C THR A 224 -25.22 -29.09 15.07
N ASP A 225 -26.38 -28.65 15.57
CA ASP A 225 -27.77 -29.07 15.30
C ASP A 225 -28.82 -28.01 15.74
N SER A 226 -29.92 -27.98 14.99
CA SER A 226 -31.33 -27.74 15.37
C SER A 226 -31.76 -26.49 16.16
N SER A 227 -32.43 -25.57 15.46
CA SER A 227 -33.64 -24.85 15.94
C SER A 227 -34.41 -24.30 14.73
N THR A 228 -35.49 -24.98 14.33
CA THR A 228 -36.54 -24.42 13.45
C THR A 228 -37.26 -23.26 14.15
N PRO A 229 -37.59 -22.16 13.44
CA PRO A 229 -38.95 -22.10 12.89
C PRO A 229 -39.05 -21.58 11.45
N THR A 230 -40.05 -22.14 10.78
CA THR A 230 -40.63 -21.79 9.47
C THR A 230 -41.14 -20.35 9.44
N GLU A 231 -40.91 -19.63 8.34
CA GLU A 231 -41.92 -18.88 7.57
C GLU A 231 -41.26 -18.33 6.28
N THR A 232 -41.79 -18.72 5.12
CA THR A 232 -41.44 -18.21 3.78
C THR A 232 -42.38 -17.04 3.46
N PRO A 233 -41.90 -15.93 2.87
CA PRO A 233 -42.20 -15.76 1.45
C PRO A 233 -41.05 -15.21 0.61
N SER A 234 -41.13 -15.61 -0.65
CA SER A 234 -40.31 -15.25 -1.82
C SER A 234 -40.45 -13.79 -2.21
N ASP A 235 -39.34 -13.14 -2.57
CA ASP A 235 -39.31 -12.13 -3.63
C ASP A 235 -37.89 -12.07 -4.25
N THR A 236 -37.85 -12.48 -5.52
CA THR A 236 -36.67 -12.42 -6.39
C THR A 236 -36.60 -11.05 -7.07
N PRO A 237 -35.42 -10.42 -7.09
CA PRO A 237 -34.97 -9.77 -8.32
C PRO A 237 -33.62 -10.33 -8.75
N SER A 238 -33.63 -11.00 -9.91
CA SER A 238 -32.47 -11.36 -10.70
C SER A 238 -31.81 -10.10 -11.24
N SER A 239 -30.50 -9.98 -11.06
CA SER A 239 -29.65 -9.11 -11.87
C SER A 239 -28.27 -9.76 -12.03
N THR A 240 -28.23 -10.79 -12.86
CA THR A 240 -27.00 -11.28 -13.47
C THR A 240 -26.50 -10.22 -14.47
N PRO A 241 -25.31 -9.62 -14.32
CA PRO A 241 -24.68 -8.90 -15.41
C PRO A 241 -24.14 -9.95 -16.39
N SER A 242 -24.88 -10.21 -17.49
CA SER A 242 -24.34 -10.89 -18.66
C SER A 242 -23.41 -9.93 -19.40
N GLY A 243 -22.10 -10.15 -19.25
CA GLY A 243 -21.08 -9.50 -20.05
C GLY A 243 -19.97 -10.50 -20.35
N THR A 244 -20.18 -11.39 -21.32
CA THR A 244 -19.11 -12.21 -21.89
C THR A 244 -18.27 -11.32 -22.81
N PRO A 245 -16.97 -11.10 -22.56
CA PRO A 245 -16.08 -10.53 -23.56
C PRO A 245 -15.88 -11.59 -24.64
N SER A 246 -16.50 -11.42 -25.80
CA SER A 246 -16.20 -12.22 -26.98
C SER A 246 -14.98 -11.59 -27.66
N GLY A 247 -13.81 -12.17 -27.41
CA GLY A 247 -12.57 -11.79 -28.05
C GLY A 247 -11.64 -12.98 -28.04
N THR A 248 -11.76 -13.86 -29.03
CA THR A 248 -10.79 -14.92 -29.28
C THR A 248 -9.47 -14.25 -29.73
N PRO A 249 -8.34 -14.46 -29.03
CA PRO A 249 -7.03 -14.01 -29.53
C PRO A 249 -6.69 -14.81 -30.80
N SER A 250 -6.31 -14.13 -31.87
CA SER A 250 -5.86 -14.78 -33.10
C SER A 250 -4.37 -15.14 -32.96
N ASP A 251 -4.07 -16.42 -32.79
CA ASP A 251 -2.71 -16.98 -32.85
C ASP A 251 -2.20 -17.01 -34.30
N THR A 252 -1.67 -15.88 -34.78
CA THR A 252 -0.86 -15.89 -36.02
C THR A 252 0.31 -14.93 -35.89
N PRO A 253 1.55 -15.43 -35.72
CA PRO A 253 2.75 -14.60 -35.81
C PRO A 253 2.89 -14.03 -37.22
N SER A 254 3.07 -12.72 -37.35
CA SER A 254 3.40 -12.10 -38.63
C SER A 254 4.92 -12.21 -38.86
N ASP A 255 5.32 -13.24 -39.61
CA ASP A 255 6.66 -13.32 -40.19
C ASP A 255 6.78 -12.36 -41.39
N SER A 256 7.33 -11.17 -41.16
CA SER A 256 8.08 -10.46 -42.21
C SER A 256 9.04 -9.43 -41.61
N PRO A 257 10.35 -9.71 -41.57
CA PRO A 257 11.35 -8.71 -41.23
C PRO A 257 11.52 -7.72 -42.39
N SER A 258 11.26 -6.43 -42.14
CA SER A 258 11.61 -5.35 -43.06
C SER A 258 13.10 -4.99 -42.92
N PHE A 259 13.95 -5.73 -43.62
CA PHE A 259 15.29 -5.26 -43.97
C PHE A 259 15.37 -5.13 -45.49
N SER A 260 15.31 -3.91 -46.01
CA SER A 260 15.70 -3.63 -47.39
C SER A 260 17.07 -2.94 -47.37
N PRO A 261 18.15 -3.63 -47.76
CA PRO A 261 19.45 -3.01 -47.97
C PRO A 261 19.43 -2.20 -49.27
N SER A 262 19.80 -0.92 -49.20
CA SER A 262 19.98 -0.09 -50.39
C SER A 262 21.44 -0.16 -50.82
N ASP A 263 21.74 -1.04 -51.77
CA ASP A 263 22.98 -1.02 -52.54
C ASP A 263 22.68 -1.46 -53.97
N THR A 264 22.76 -0.52 -54.91
CA THR A 264 23.05 -0.85 -56.30
C THR A 264 23.94 0.24 -56.92
N PRO A 265 25.07 -0.12 -57.53
CA PRO A 265 26.12 0.81 -57.93
C PRO A 265 25.83 1.40 -59.31
N SER A 266 26.36 2.60 -59.57
CA SER A 266 26.55 3.08 -60.95
C SER A 266 27.99 3.52 -61.15
N ARG A 267 28.78 2.63 -61.73
CA ARG A 267 30.02 2.99 -62.44
C ARG A 267 29.64 3.36 -63.87
N SER A 268 30.12 4.49 -64.34
CA SER A 268 30.22 4.80 -65.77
C SER A 268 31.67 5.15 -66.06
N ASP A 269 32.35 4.28 -66.79
CA ASP A 269 33.73 4.43 -67.25
C ASP A 269 33.75 5.17 -68.60
N THR A 270 34.51 6.29 -68.67
CA THR A 270 35.63 6.67 -69.63
C THR A 270 35.34 6.63 -71.17
N PRO A 271 36.03 7.33 -72.13
CA PRO A 271 37.24 8.20 -72.08
C PRO A 271 37.34 9.46 -73.04
N SER A 272 38.39 10.27 -72.78
CA SER A 272 39.33 11.00 -73.70
C SER A 272 38.86 12.01 -74.78
N ALA A 273 39.37 13.26 -74.73
CA ALA A 273 40.33 13.82 -75.72
C ALA A 273 40.62 15.35 -75.58
N SER A 274 41.93 15.68 -75.51
CA SER A 274 42.70 16.77 -76.17
C SER A 274 42.36 18.27 -76.13
N ALA A 275 43.41 19.05 -75.76
CA ALA A 275 44.06 20.17 -76.48
C ALA A 275 44.06 21.61 -75.87
N THR A 276 45.22 21.96 -75.30
CA THR A 276 46.13 23.12 -75.58
C THR A 276 45.69 24.62 -75.56
N ASP A 277 46.25 25.37 -74.59
CA ASP A 277 46.96 26.71 -74.66
C ASP A 277 46.19 28.06 -74.84
N PRO A 278 46.81 29.27 -74.70
CA PRO A 278 47.64 29.93 -73.66
C PRO A 278 47.00 31.22 -73.07
N SER A 279 47.61 31.85 -72.03
CA SER A 279 47.91 33.31 -71.90
C SER A 279 48.26 33.72 -70.44
N THR A 280 49.51 34.09 -70.14
CA THR A 280 49.99 35.47 -69.89
C THR A 280 49.05 36.39 -69.09
N THR A 281 49.40 36.71 -67.84
CA THR A 281 50.06 37.98 -67.42
C THR A 281 50.52 37.89 -65.97
#